data_AF-A0AAV4JXY5-F1
#
_entry.id   AF-A0AAV4JXY5-F1
#
_cell.length_a   1.000
_cell.length_b   1.000
_cell.length_c   1.000
_cell.angle_alpha   90.00
_cell.angle_beta   90.00
_cell.angle_gamma   90.00
#
_symmetry.space_group_name_H-M   'P 1'
#
loop_
_entity.id
_entity.type
_entity.pdbx_description
1 polymer ?
#
loop_
_entity_poly.entity_id
_entity_poly.type
_entity_poly.pdbx_seq_one_letter_code
_entity_poly.pdbx_strand_id
1 'polypeptide(L)'
;MFAVTPLTWCPHLTEVRPVPSGGLDSQAPCNTCGDLSENWVCLTCYTVECSRFVNEHMLFHRLETEHNMVLSYSDISVWCYACDSYVDNPVLLEAKNAAHLSKFGEPLPGMG
;
A
#
# COMPACT_ATOMS: atom_id res chain seq x y z
N MET A 1 7.94 22.48 6.41
CA MET A 1 7.60 21.04 6.45
C MET A 1 6.16 20.95 6.90
N PHE A 2 5.22 20.74 5.98
CA PHE A 2 3.81 20.55 6.33
C PHE A 2 3.64 19.06 6.65
N ALA A 3 3.38 18.73 7.90
CA ALA A 3 3.03 17.37 8.26
C ALA A 3 1.65 17.07 7.67
N VAL A 4 1.58 16.19 6.69
CA VAL A 4 0.30 15.68 6.20
C VAL A 4 -0.23 14.74 7.27
N THR A 5 -1.35 15.11 7.92
CA THR A 5 -2.03 14.24 8.87
C THR A 5 -2.89 13.25 8.08
N PRO A 6 -2.65 11.92 8.18
CA PRO A 6 -3.49 10.94 7.51
C PRO A 6 -4.94 11.00 7.99
N LEU A 7 -5.89 10.73 7.09
CA LEU A 7 -7.27 10.52 7.47
C LEU A 7 -7.37 9.27 8.34
N THR A 8 -8.10 9.36 9.44
CA THR A 8 -8.33 8.20 10.32
C THR A 8 -9.38 7.24 9.76
N TRP A 9 -10.14 7.66 8.75
CA TRP A 9 -11.18 6.87 8.11
C TRP A 9 -11.47 7.40 6.70
N CYS A 10 -11.83 6.50 5.78
CA CYS A 10 -12.44 6.82 4.49
C CYS A 10 -13.42 5.71 4.09
N PRO A 11 -14.41 5.96 3.21
CA PRO A 11 -15.39 4.94 2.81
C PRO A 11 -14.76 3.74 2.07
N HIS A 12 -13.58 3.94 1.48
CA HIS A 12 -12.86 2.93 0.70
C HIS A 12 -12.09 1.92 1.56
N LEU A 13 -12.07 2.06 2.90
CA LEU A 13 -11.55 1.02 3.79
C LEU A 13 -12.26 -0.33 3.62
N THR A 14 -13.49 -0.32 3.11
CA THR A 14 -14.27 -1.52 2.80
C THR A 14 -13.69 -2.35 1.64
N GLU A 15 -12.80 -1.77 0.84
CA GLU A 15 -12.12 -2.44 -0.28
C GLU A 15 -10.91 -3.25 0.15
N VAL A 16 -10.41 -3.03 1.37
CA VAL A 16 -9.24 -3.73 1.93
C VAL A 16 -9.60 -5.21 2.15
N ARG A 17 -8.78 -6.11 1.62
CA ARG A 17 -8.92 -7.56 1.78
C ARG A 17 -7.91 -8.10 2.81
N PRO A 18 -8.13 -9.33 3.33
CA PRO A 18 -7.15 -9.99 4.19
C PRO A 18 -5.83 -10.24 3.47
N VAL A 19 -4.71 -10.18 4.20
CA VAL A 19 -3.39 -10.41 3.63
C VAL A 19 -3.30 -11.85 3.10
N PRO A 20 -2.72 -12.09 1.91
CA PRO A 20 -2.55 -13.45 1.40
C PRO A 20 -1.74 -14.31 2.36
N SER A 21 -1.98 -15.62 2.37
CA SER A 21 -1.28 -16.54 3.27
C SER A 21 0.24 -16.54 3.12
N GLY A 22 0.77 -16.13 1.96
CA GLY A 22 2.20 -15.95 1.70
C GLY A 22 2.79 -14.64 2.23
N GLY A 23 1.99 -13.77 2.84
CA GLY A 23 2.40 -12.43 3.25
C GLY A 23 2.54 -11.46 2.08
N LEU A 24 3.37 -10.43 2.29
CA LEU A 24 3.74 -9.44 1.28
C LEU A 24 5.24 -9.52 1.02
N ASP A 25 5.64 -9.17 -0.21
CA ASP A 25 7.05 -9.05 -0.59
C ASP A 25 7.36 -7.58 -0.92
N SER A 26 8.02 -6.90 0.03
CA SER A 26 8.43 -5.50 -0.12
C SER A 26 9.49 -5.26 -1.19
N GLN A 27 10.11 -6.33 -1.72
CA GLN A 27 11.09 -6.29 -2.81
C GLN A 27 10.48 -6.71 -4.16
N ALA A 28 9.16 -6.96 -4.21
CA ALA A 28 8.49 -7.31 -5.44
C ALA A 28 8.64 -6.19 -6.49
N PRO A 29 8.99 -6.52 -7.74
CA PRO A 29 9.06 -5.55 -8.81
C PRO A 29 7.67 -5.08 -9.24
N CYS A 30 7.61 -3.92 -9.91
CA CYS A 30 6.43 -3.52 -10.66
C CYS A 30 6.13 -4.59 -11.71
N ASN A 31 4.92 -5.12 -11.71
CA ASN A 31 4.52 -6.19 -12.63
C ASN A 31 4.54 -5.74 -14.10
N THR A 32 4.37 -4.44 -14.35
CA THR A 32 4.35 -3.90 -15.71
C THR A 32 5.74 -3.61 -16.27
N CYS A 33 6.62 -2.92 -15.52
CA CYS A 33 7.92 -2.47 -16.03
C CYS A 33 9.16 -3.05 -15.32
N GLY A 34 8.97 -3.86 -14.28
CA GLY A 34 10.07 -4.50 -13.56
C GLY A 34 10.88 -3.59 -12.63
N ASP A 35 10.44 -2.34 -12.42
CA ASP A 35 11.13 -1.42 -11.49
C ASP A 35 11.08 -1.94 -10.06
N LEU A 36 12.11 -1.65 -9.26
CA LEU A 36 12.27 -2.12 -7.87
C LEU A 36 12.30 -0.98 -6.83
N SER A 37 12.23 0.28 -7.28
CA SER A 37 12.57 1.42 -6.44
C SER A 37 11.42 1.91 -5.56
N GLU A 38 10.30 2.31 -6.17
CA GLU A 38 9.15 2.89 -5.48
C GLU A 38 7.87 2.14 -5.84
N ASN A 39 7.78 0.91 -5.39
CA ASN A 39 6.61 0.07 -5.64
C ASN A 39 5.56 0.17 -4.55
N TRP A 40 4.32 0.06 -5.00
CA TRP A 40 3.12 0.05 -4.18
C TRP A 40 2.42 -1.28 -4.39
N VAL A 41 1.66 -1.72 -3.39
CA VAL A 41 0.80 -2.90 -3.47
C VAL A 41 -0.66 -2.52 -3.29
N CYS A 42 -1.52 -3.04 -4.16
CA CYS A 42 -2.97 -2.90 -4.02
C CYS A 42 -3.49 -3.68 -2.82
N LEU A 43 -4.29 -3.06 -1.95
CA LEU A 43 -4.87 -3.72 -0.77
C LEU A 43 -6.16 -4.48 -1.08
N THR A 44 -6.60 -4.52 -2.34
CA THR A 44 -7.76 -5.30 -2.78
C THR A 44 -7.35 -6.59 -3.49
N CYS A 45 -6.36 -6.51 -4.38
CA CYS A 45 -5.93 -7.65 -5.22
C CYS A 45 -4.44 -7.99 -5.12
N TYR A 46 -3.66 -7.24 -4.35
CA TYR A 46 -2.23 -7.47 -4.12
C TYR A 46 -1.32 -7.41 -5.35
N THR A 47 -1.79 -6.85 -6.46
CA THR A 47 -0.93 -6.44 -7.59
C THR A 47 0.08 -5.40 -7.12
N VAL A 48 1.34 -5.55 -7.56
CA VAL A 48 2.44 -4.63 -7.28
C VAL A 48 2.75 -3.83 -8.53
N GLU A 49 2.73 -2.50 -8.40
CA GLU A 49 3.02 -1.58 -9.49
C GLU A 49 3.84 -0.37 -8.99
N CYS A 50 4.60 0.24 -9.89
CA CYS A 50 5.43 1.38 -9.54
C CYS A 50 4.60 2.65 -9.28
N SER A 51 5.15 3.53 -8.43
CA SER A 51 4.54 4.79 -8.01
C SER A 51 4.39 5.79 -9.16
N ARG A 52 3.74 6.92 -8.83
CA ARG A 52 3.66 8.09 -9.73
C ARG A 52 4.99 8.78 -10.03
N PHE A 53 6.02 8.53 -9.22
CA PHE A 53 7.34 9.12 -9.44
C PHE A 53 8.20 8.26 -10.38
N VAL A 54 7.71 7.08 -10.78
CA VAL A 54 8.36 6.18 -11.73
C VAL A 54 7.61 6.20 -13.07
N ASN A 55 6.61 5.33 -13.27
CA ASN A 55 5.83 5.24 -14.52
C ASN A 55 4.32 5.20 -14.28
N GLU A 56 3.84 5.53 -13.07
CA GLU A 56 2.40 5.64 -12.76
C GLU A 56 1.59 4.34 -12.92
N HIS A 57 2.21 3.17 -13.01
CA HIS A 57 1.48 1.91 -13.21
C HIS A 57 0.46 1.61 -12.10
N MET A 58 0.70 2.03 -10.84
CA MET A 58 -0.32 1.87 -9.79
C MET A 58 -1.52 2.81 -9.98
N LEU A 59 -1.31 3.99 -10.60
CA LEU A 59 -2.41 4.88 -11.00
C LEU A 59 -3.21 4.26 -12.16
N PHE A 60 -2.56 3.70 -13.17
CA PHE A 60 -3.25 3.00 -14.26
C PHE A 60 -4.03 1.79 -13.73
N HIS A 61 -3.43 1.00 -12.84
CA HIS A 61 -4.11 -0.09 -12.15
C HIS A 61 -5.39 0.39 -11.45
N ARG A 62 -5.33 1.50 -10.70
CA ARG A 62 -6.51 2.12 -10.07
C ARG A 62 -7.58 2.48 -11.10
N LEU A 63 -7.21 3.11 -12.22
CA LEU A 63 -8.14 3.57 -13.25
C LEU A 63 -8.85 2.40 -13.95
N GLU A 64 -8.18 1.26 -14.09
CA GLU A 64 -8.74 0.07 -14.75
C GLU A 64 -9.61 -0.78 -13.81
N THR A 65 -9.25 -0.84 -12.53
CA THR A 65 -9.86 -1.80 -11.58
C THR A 65 -10.80 -1.17 -10.57
N GLU A 66 -10.72 0.14 -10.39
CA GLU A 66 -11.37 0.84 -9.30
C GLU A 66 -11.00 0.28 -7.91
N HIS A 67 -9.74 -0.15 -7.70
CA HIS A 67 -9.16 -0.39 -6.37
C HIS A 67 -8.46 0.85 -5.81
N ASN A 68 -8.97 1.44 -4.72
CA ASN A 68 -8.53 2.76 -4.22
C ASN A 68 -7.33 2.69 -3.28
N MET A 69 -7.25 1.62 -2.51
CA MET A 69 -6.38 1.53 -1.34
C MET A 69 -5.08 0.85 -1.71
N VAL A 70 -3.98 1.57 -1.57
CA VAL A 70 -2.63 1.07 -1.90
C VAL A 70 -1.65 1.33 -0.77
N LEU A 71 -0.73 0.40 -0.54
CA LEU A 71 0.33 0.51 0.46
C LEU A 71 1.67 0.73 -0.24
N SER A 72 2.45 1.69 0.23
CA SER A 72 3.81 1.98 -0.23
C SER A 72 4.81 1.04 0.43
N TYR A 73 5.63 0.33 -0.35
CA TYR A 73 6.75 -0.44 0.22
C TYR A 73 7.91 0.44 0.66
N SER A 74 7.98 1.71 0.24
CA SER A 74 9.04 2.65 0.63
C SER A 74 8.95 3.07 2.10
N ASP A 75 7.75 3.33 2.61
CA ASP A 75 7.53 3.91 3.93
C ASP A 75 6.33 3.33 4.70
N ILE A 76 5.68 2.29 4.16
CA ILE A 76 4.53 1.60 4.79
C ILE A 76 3.32 2.54 4.97
N SER A 77 3.32 3.69 4.30
CA SER A 77 2.16 4.57 4.22
C SER A 77 1.07 3.94 3.34
N VAL A 78 -0.19 4.29 3.61
CA VAL A 78 -1.33 3.85 2.80
C VAL A 78 -1.99 5.07 2.18
N TRP A 79 -2.21 5.01 0.88
CA TRP A 79 -2.84 6.06 0.09
C TRP A 79 -4.19 5.60 -0.43
N CYS A 80 -5.16 6.51 -0.45
CA CYS A 80 -6.44 6.31 -1.10
C CYS A 80 -6.53 7.25 -2.31
N TYR A 81 -6.59 6.68 -3.51
CA TYR A 81 -6.68 7.49 -4.74
C TYR A 81 -7.94 8.35 -4.82
N ALA A 82 -9.12 7.81 -4.50
CA ALA A 82 -10.36 8.60 -4.55
C ALA A 82 -10.45 9.70 -3.49
N CYS A 83 -9.75 9.58 -2.37
CA CYS A 83 -9.71 10.61 -1.33
C CYS A 83 -8.56 11.59 -1.49
N ASP A 84 -7.62 11.33 -2.41
CA ASP A 84 -6.39 12.11 -2.60
C ASP A 84 -5.65 12.35 -1.27
N SER A 85 -5.57 11.32 -0.42
CA SER A 85 -5.03 11.44 0.92
C SER A 85 -4.42 10.14 1.43
N TYR A 86 -3.43 10.28 2.32
CA TYR A 86 -2.99 9.20 3.19
C TYR A 86 -4.11 8.82 4.17
N VAL A 87 -4.16 7.53 4.51
CA VAL A 87 -5.14 6.96 5.44
C VAL A 87 -4.40 6.11 6.48
N ASP A 88 -4.77 6.28 7.75
CA ASP A 88 -4.28 5.43 8.84
C ASP A 88 -5.44 4.98 9.72
N ASN A 89 -5.70 3.66 9.77
CA ASN A 89 -6.86 3.08 10.42
C ASN A 89 -6.50 1.67 10.92
N PRO A 90 -7.08 1.20 12.05
CA PRO A 90 -6.84 -0.16 12.55
C PRO A 90 -7.03 -1.29 11.53
N VAL A 91 -7.94 -1.15 10.56
CA VAL A 91 -8.14 -2.13 9.46
C VAL A 91 -6.86 -2.34 8.63
N LEU A 92 -5.97 -1.35 8.58
CA LEU A 92 -4.74 -1.40 7.81
C LEU A 92 -3.58 -2.07 8.57
N LEU A 93 -3.74 -2.36 9.86
CA LEU A 93 -2.66 -2.88 10.71
C LEU A 93 -2.12 -4.22 10.21
N GLU A 94 -2.99 -5.12 9.74
CA GLU A 94 -2.57 -6.42 9.21
C GLU A 94 -1.63 -6.26 8.01
N ALA A 95 -2.04 -5.46 7.02
CA ALA A 95 -1.25 -5.20 5.81
C ALA A 95 0.05 -4.43 6.12
N LYS A 96 -0.02 -3.41 6.98
CA LYS A 96 1.15 -2.65 7.42
C LYS A 96 2.16 -3.54 8.15
N ASN A 97 1.69 -4.42 9.04
CA ASN A 97 2.57 -5.34 9.75
C ASN A 97 3.20 -6.38 8.80
N ALA A 98 2.44 -6.93 7.86
CA ALA A 98 2.97 -7.84 6.86
C ALA A 98 4.07 -7.18 6.00
N ALA A 99 3.85 -5.94 5.56
CA ALA A 99 4.84 -5.19 4.80
C ALA A 99 6.07 -4.82 5.65
N HIS A 100 5.87 -4.45 6.93
CA HIS A 100 6.95 -4.15 7.87
C HIS A 100 7.82 -5.38 8.15
N LEU A 101 7.20 -6.53 8.42
CA LEU A 101 7.88 -7.82 8.58
C LEU A 101 8.71 -8.18 7.34
N SER A 102 8.11 -8.04 6.16
CA SER A 102 8.78 -8.28 4.88
C SER A 102 10.01 -7.39 4.69
N LYS A 103 9.88 -6.10 5.05
CA LYS A 103 10.90 -5.08 4.81
C LYS A 103 12.04 -5.09 5.82
N PHE A 104 11.73 -5.29 7.10
CA PHE A 104 12.67 -5.08 8.20
C PHE A 104 12.98 -6.37 8.98
N GLY A 105 12.24 -7.46 8.73
CA GLY A 105 12.41 -8.72 9.48
C GLY A 105 11.81 -8.71 10.88
N GLU A 106 11.02 -7.68 11.24
CA GLU A 106 10.40 -7.52 12.55
C GLU A 106 8.98 -6.94 12.44
N PRO A 107 8.09 -7.21 13.43
CA PRO A 107 6.72 -6.68 13.41
C PRO A 107 6.70 -5.17 13.61
N LEU A 108 5.57 -4.56 13.27
CA LEU A 108 5.37 -3.13 13.43
C LEU A 108 5.46 -2.75 14.93
N PRO A 109 6.23 -1.71 15.31
CA PRO A 109 6.40 -1.32 16.71
C PRO A 109 5.06 -1.03 17.40
N GLY A 110 4.89 -1.55 18.63
CA GLY A 110 3.66 -1.35 19.41
C GLY A 110 2.54 -2.37 19.17
N MET A 111 2.81 -3.46 18.44
CA MET A 111 1.92 -4.63 18.32
C MET A 111 2.22 -5.75 19.33
N GLY A 112 3.01 -5.46 20.38
CA GLY A 112 3.41 -6.41 21.43
C GLY A 112 2.61 -6.28 22.72
#